data_AF-A0A7J2LQW2-F1
#
_entry.id   AF-A0A7J2LQW2-F1
#
_cell.length_a   1.000
_cell.length_b   1.000
_cell.length_c   1.000
_cell.angle_alpha   90.00
_cell.angle_beta   90.00
_cell.angle_gamma   90.00
#
_symmetry.space_group_name_H-M   'P 1'
#
loop_
_entity.id
_entity.type
_entity.pdbx_description
1 polymer ?
#
loop_
_entity_poly.entity_id
_entity_poly.type
_entity_poly.pdbx_seq_one_letter_code
_entity_poly.pdbx_strand_id
1 'polypeptide(L)'
;MGKTPFALLLSLLLRRKNINVIALDFNSLNPDFYEIMKRVYTGKLSVITEVNGERFSYPMAIYEATTKSGGKVWVVSRADKYRYIPYPPYLIFDTIIKLKKIIREPTFIIVDTNLNIPAFNIALASSLELAKKLTSMFRDIYFFHIWTPGTLRKAPFGLTMMHEKTEIELIGSTVTTFSRYGIPLFGRNGENIIHIVTPRFFEAVLPDSFRAKILFLLRRIFGGTLNEAMVPIYDERRFWGNLLVELPTAYERSLRLITIRELSLMKSEFDRVVRELITTYRDFAVEADPLDIEIVFFSFILNHAMERATRTMPLNMIIIPFMVRKLVNFVDAMLLPSVLSEDSIIEREGIIGKIFEIWVNKVLLPGKIRMLRE
;
A
#
# COMPACT_ATOMS: atom_id res chain seq x y z
N MET A 1 10.67 3.69 2.88
CA MET A 1 9.81 4.90 2.87
C MET A 1 8.34 4.48 2.81
N GLY A 2 7.45 5.18 3.52
CA GLY A 2 6.15 5.58 2.93
C GLY A 2 4.84 4.88 3.33
N LYS A 3 4.79 3.86 4.20
CA LYS A 3 3.50 3.19 4.54
C LYS A 3 2.59 4.04 5.45
N THR A 4 3.17 4.71 6.45
CA THR A 4 2.47 5.58 7.39
C THR A 4 1.59 6.63 6.73
N PRO A 5 2.05 7.38 5.70
CA PRO A 5 1.20 8.19 4.85
C PRO A 5 -0.14 7.56 4.41
N PHE A 6 -0.08 6.33 3.89
CA PHE A 6 -1.26 5.64 3.39
C PHE A 6 -2.16 5.16 4.53
N ALA A 7 -1.56 4.69 5.63
CA ALA A 7 -2.31 4.33 6.84
C ALA A 7 -3.06 5.54 7.42
N LEU A 8 -2.40 6.71 7.46
CA LEU A 8 -3.01 7.97 7.89
C LEU A 8 -4.15 8.38 6.97
N LEU A 9 -3.90 8.45 5.66
CA LEU A 9 -4.91 8.84 4.69
C LEU A 9 -6.14 7.94 4.75
N LEU A 10 -5.93 6.62 4.79
CA LEU A 10 -7.03 5.65 4.88
C LEU A 10 -7.84 5.81 6.17
N SER A 11 -7.15 6.03 7.31
CA SER A 11 -7.81 6.25 8.60
C SER A 11 -8.69 7.51 8.59
N LEU A 12 -8.18 8.62 8.05
CA LEU A 12 -8.93 9.87 7.95
C LEU A 12 -10.12 9.76 7.00
N LEU A 13 -9.94 9.15 5.82
CA LEU A 13 -11.00 8.98 4.83
C LEU A 13 -12.15 8.11 5.35
N LEU A 14 -11.84 6.99 6.01
CA LEU A 14 -12.88 6.13 6.60
C LEU A 14 -13.65 6.87 7.70
N ARG A 15 -12.93 7.54 8.61
CA ARG A 15 -13.55 8.34 9.66
C ARG A 15 -14.50 9.39 9.12
N ARG A 16 -14.09 10.13 8.08
CA ARG A 16 -14.93 11.14 7.42
C ARG A 16 -16.23 10.57 6.85
N LYS A 17 -16.25 9.28 6.53
CA LYS A 17 -17.43 8.55 6.06
C LYS A 17 -18.26 7.94 7.19
N ASN A 18 -18.15 8.48 8.41
CA ASN A 18 -18.83 8.00 9.62
C ASN A 18 -18.47 6.57 10.03
N ILE A 19 -17.28 6.09 9.65
CA ILE A 19 -16.80 4.76 10.02
C ILE A 19 -15.85 4.89 11.21
N ASN A 20 -16.07 4.10 12.24
CA ASN A 20 -15.18 4.08 13.38
C ASN A 20 -13.82 3.44 13.02
N VAL A 21 -12.72 4.01 13.50
CA VAL A 21 -11.36 3.59 13.15
C VAL A 21 -10.51 3.37 14.40
N ILE A 22 -9.74 2.27 14.41
CA ILE A 22 -8.62 2.07 15.33
C ILE A 22 -7.35 2.25 14.51
N ALA A 23 -6.62 3.33 14.76
CA ALA A 23 -5.33 3.63 14.16
C ALA A 23 -4.22 3.04 15.05
N LEU A 24 -3.67 1.90 14.66
CA LEU A 24 -2.69 1.13 15.43
C LEU A 24 -1.29 1.34 14.88
N ASP A 25 -0.41 1.91 15.69
CA ASP A 25 0.96 2.23 15.32
C ASP A 25 1.96 1.23 15.91
N PHE A 26 2.51 0.39 15.04
CA PHE A 26 3.66 -0.48 15.32
C PHE A 26 4.90 -0.10 14.52
N ASN A 27 4.87 1.04 13.84
CA ASN A 27 6.04 1.58 13.19
C ASN A 27 6.95 2.23 14.25
N SER A 28 8.20 1.79 14.31
CA SER A 28 9.21 2.31 15.24
C SER A 28 10.03 3.46 14.65
N LEU A 29 9.77 3.85 13.40
CA LEU A 29 10.51 4.90 12.68
C LEU A 29 9.60 6.11 12.47
N ASN A 30 10.20 7.30 12.39
CA ASN A 30 9.50 8.50 11.92
C ASN A 30 9.04 8.30 10.47
N PRO A 31 7.82 8.73 10.10
CA PRO A 31 6.83 9.45 10.90
C PRO A 31 6.14 8.62 11.98
N ASP A 32 5.91 9.24 13.14
CA ASP A 32 5.16 8.64 14.26
C ASP A 32 3.65 8.76 14.03
N PHE A 33 3.02 7.70 13.50
CA PHE A 33 1.59 7.69 13.17
C PHE A 33 0.70 8.04 14.38
N TYR A 34 1.06 7.52 15.56
CA TYR A 34 0.35 7.78 16.81
C TYR A 34 0.42 9.25 17.23
N GLU A 35 1.62 9.84 17.23
CA GLU A 35 1.80 11.25 17.62
C GLU A 35 1.17 12.21 16.61
N ILE A 36 1.20 11.88 15.31
CA ILE A 36 0.51 12.68 14.29
C ILE A 36 -0.99 12.73 14.58
N MET A 37 -1.63 11.58 14.78
CA MET A 37 -3.07 11.51 15.04
C MET A 37 -3.45 12.21 16.34
N LYS A 38 -2.63 12.12 17.39
CA LYS A 38 -2.82 12.86 18.66
C LYS A 38 -2.71 14.37 18.52
N ARG A 39 -2.00 14.88 17.51
CA ARG A 39 -1.95 16.34 17.24
C ARG A 39 -3.19 16.81 16.48
N VAL A 40 -3.79 15.95 15.66
CA VAL A 40 -5.02 16.25 14.91
C VAL A 40 -6.23 16.32 15.84
N TYR A 41 -6.29 15.45 16.85
CA TYR A 41 -7.45 15.31 17.73
C TYR A 41 -7.12 15.59 19.19
N THR A 42 -8.05 16.19 19.91
CA THR A 42 -8.06 16.12 21.38
C THR A 42 -8.68 14.80 21.82
N GLY A 43 -8.57 14.43 23.10
CA GLY A 43 -8.95 13.08 23.53
C GLY A 43 -8.41 12.68 24.89
N LYS A 44 -8.78 11.47 25.31
CA LYS A 44 -8.40 10.90 26.62
C LYS A 44 -7.41 9.77 26.43
N LEU A 45 -6.32 9.83 27.17
CA LEU A 45 -5.31 8.77 27.22
C LEU A 45 -5.65 7.74 28.30
N SER A 46 -5.48 6.47 27.97
CA SER A 46 -5.49 5.34 28.89
C SER A 46 -4.35 4.39 28.56
N VAL A 47 -3.88 3.65 29.56
CA VAL A 47 -2.88 2.59 29.37
C VAL A 47 -3.50 1.28 29.82
N ILE A 48 -3.43 0.27 28.96
CA ILE A 48 -3.93 -1.07 29.22
C ILE A 48 -2.77 -2.08 29.21
N THR A 49 -2.83 -3.05 30.10
CA THR A 49 -1.81 -4.11 30.24
C THR A 49 -2.41 -5.50 30.04
N GLU A 50 -3.72 -5.65 30.18
CA GLU A 50 -4.43 -6.92 30.03
C GLU A 50 -5.89 -6.75 29.63
N VAL A 51 -6.51 -7.82 29.13
CA VAL A 51 -7.94 -7.92 28.85
C VAL A 51 -8.45 -9.30 29.23
N ASN A 52 -9.48 -9.38 30.09
CA ASN A 52 -10.06 -10.63 30.57
C ASN A 52 -9.00 -11.62 31.13
N GLY A 53 -8.00 -11.10 31.85
CA GLY A 53 -6.88 -11.89 32.40
C GLY A 53 -5.78 -12.27 31.39
N GLU A 54 -5.94 -11.98 30.10
CA GLU A 54 -4.89 -12.15 29.09
C GLU A 54 -4.01 -10.88 29.01
N ARG A 55 -2.74 -11.00 29.39
CA ARG A 55 -1.77 -9.88 29.31
C ARG A 55 -1.40 -9.56 27.87
N PHE A 56 -1.24 -8.28 27.55
CA PHE A 56 -0.53 -7.87 26.34
C PHE A 56 0.97 -8.14 26.52
N SER A 57 1.66 -8.49 25.44
CA SER A 57 3.13 -8.63 25.47
C SER A 57 3.83 -7.30 25.77
N TYR A 58 3.19 -6.19 25.41
CA TYR A 58 3.62 -4.84 25.73
C TYR A 58 2.39 -4.02 26.17
N PRO A 59 2.49 -3.17 27.20
CA PRO A 59 1.41 -2.26 27.54
C PRO A 59 1.03 -1.37 26.35
N MET A 60 -0.27 -1.18 26.15
CA MET A 60 -0.79 -0.39 25.03
C MET A 60 -1.33 0.94 25.55
N ALA A 61 -0.88 2.04 24.95
CA ALA A 61 -1.46 3.35 25.10
C ALA A 61 -2.65 3.47 24.14
N ILE A 62 -3.83 3.76 24.66
CA ILE A 62 -5.04 4.02 23.89
C ILE A 62 -5.45 5.47 24.11
N TYR A 63 -5.41 6.24 23.04
CA TYR A 63 -5.92 7.60 22.97
C TYR A 63 -7.28 7.59 22.28
N GLU A 64 -8.35 7.76 23.05
CA GLU A 64 -9.70 7.92 22.52
C GLU A 64 -9.89 9.37 22.08
N ALA A 65 -9.94 9.59 20.77
CA ALA A 65 -10.00 10.91 20.17
C ALA A 65 -11.44 11.45 20.18
N THR A 66 -11.58 12.71 20.60
CA THR A 66 -12.80 13.50 20.52
C THR A 66 -12.93 14.10 19.12
N THR A 67 -13.90 13.62 18.35
CA THR A 67 -14.18 14.09 16.99
C THR A 67 -15.42 14.98 16.95
N LYS A 68 -15.37 16.09 16.20
CA LYS A 68 -16.52 17.01 16.05
C LYS A 68 -17.65 16.44 15.19
N SER A 69 -17.30 15.58 14.23
CA SER A 69 -18.20 14.91 13.28
C SER A 69 -17.54 13.62 12.82
N GLY A 70 -18.23 12.72 12.11
CA GLY A 70 -17.63 11.48 11.61
C GLY A 70 -17.70 10.30 12.57
N GLY A 71 -16.93 9.26 12.25
CA GLY A 71 -16.77 8.09 13.11
C GLY A 71 -15.81 8.35 14.26
N LYS A 72 -15.91 7.53 15.31
CA LYS A 72 -15.01 7.54 16.47
C LYS A 72 -13.61 7.09 16.05
N VAL A 73 -12.59 7.63 16.72
CA VAL A 73 -11.19 7.26 16.48
C VAL A 73 -10.53 6.85 17.79
N TRP A 74 -9.88 5.69 17.77
CA TRP A 74 -8.92 5.30 18.80
C TRP A 74 -7.54 5.24 18.16
N VAL A 75 -6.61 6.02 18.69
CA VAL A 75 -5.21 5.97 18.30
C VAL A 75 -4.49 5.09 19.32
N VAL A 76 -3.82 4.05 18.86
CA VAL A 76 -3.26 3.02 19.73
C VAL A 76 -1.80 2.81 19.39
N SER A 77 -0.94 2.77 20.40
CA SER A 77 0.48 2.46 20.24
C SER A 77 1.01 1.70 21.46
N ARG A 78 2.21 1.16 21.35
CA ARG A 78 2.92 0.66 22.54
C ARG A 78 3.23 1.82 23.48
N ALA A 79 2.99 1.65 24.77
CA ALA A 79 3.33 2.67 25.77
C ALA A 79 4.86 2.91 25.85
N ASP A 80 5.68 1.90 25.57
CA ASP A 80 7.15 1.95 25.62
C ASP A 80 7.80 2.07 24.23
N LYS A 81 7.17 2.81 23.31
CA LYS A 81 7.55 2.92 21.89
C LYS A 81 9.04 3.20 21.63
N TYR A 82 9.75 3.85 22.57
CA TYR A 82 11.18 4.19 22.48
C TYR A 82 12.14 2.99 22.52
N ARG A 83 11.68 1.76 22.81
CA ARG A 83 12.58 0.59 22.94
C ARG A 83 13.08 -0.01 21.62
N TYR A 84 12.75 0.54 20.45
CA TYR A 84 13.27 0.14 19.11
C TYR A 84 13.29 -1.37 18.80
N ILE A 85 12.40 -2.17 19.39
CA ILE A 85 12.27 -3.60 19.02
C ILE A 85 11.18 -3.72 17.93
N PRO A 86 11.49 -4.28 16.75
CA PRO A 86 10.49 -4.58 15.72
C PRO A 86 9.38 -5.44 16.31
N TYR A 87 8.12 -5.08 16.07
CA TYR A 87 7.00 -5.84 16.61
C TYR A 87 6.85 -7.15 15.82
N PRO A 88 7.01 -8.33 16.43
CA PRO A 88 6.86 -9.59 15.73
C PRO A 88 5.49 -9.71 15.07
N PRO A 89 5.39 -10.30 13.86
CA PRO A 89 4.14 -10.36 13.11
C PRO A 89 2.97 -11.00 13.89
N TYR A 90 3.25 -12.05 14.67
CA TYR A 90 2.21 -12.73 15.45
C TYR A 90 1.71 -11.91 16.65
N LEU A 91 2.55 -11.04 17.21
CA LEU A 91 2.11 -10.13 18.28
C LEU A 91 1.15 -9.06 17.72
N ILE A 92 1.30 -8.67 16.45
CA ILE A 92 0.32 -7.79 15.79
C ILE A 92 -1.06 -8.43 15.84
N PHE A 93 -1.16 -9.71 15.45
CA PHE A 93 -2.44 -10.44 15.44
C PHE A 93 -3.04 -10.56 16.84
N ASP A 94 -2.24 -10.96 17.82
CA ASP A 94 -2.67 -11.06 19.22
C ASP A 94 -3.20 -9.73 19.76
N THR A 95 -2.47 -8.63 19.51
CA THR A 95 -2.89 -7.30 19.95
C THR A 95 -4.17 -6.85 19.27
N ILE A 96 -4.35 -7.09 17.96
CA ILE A 96 -5.59 -6.77 17.24
C ILE A 96 -6.78 -7.52 17.86
N ILE A 97 -6.61 -8.82 18.13
CA ILE A 97 -7.65 -9.67 18.75
C ILE A 97 -8.04 -9.12 20.12
N LYS A 98 -7.05 -8.74 20.94
CA LYS A 98 -7.28 -8.18 22.28
C LYS A 98 -7.94 -6.80 22.23
N LEU A 99 -7.48 -5.92 21.34
CA LEU A 99 -8.09 -4.60 21.13
C LEU A 99 -9.55 -4.71 20.71
N LYS A 100 -9.90 -5.71 19.87
CA LYS A 100 -11.30 -5.95 19.48
C LYS A 100 -12.20 -6.37 20.66
N LYS A 101 -11.64 -7.05 21.67
CA LYS A 101 -12.38 -7.42 22.90
C LYS A 101 -12.65 -6.20 23.80
N ILE A 102 -11.76 -5.20 23.75
CA ILE A 102 -11.83 -3.95 24.54
C ILE A 102 -12.75 -2.96 23.85
N ILE A 103 -12.46 -2.66 22.58
CA ILE A 103 -13.21 -1.72 21.75
C ILE A 103 -14.29 -2.53 21.01
N ARG A 104 -15.43 -2.71 21.67
CA ARG A 104 -16.58 -3.51 21.21
C ARG A 104 -17.46 -2.80 20.17
N GLU A 105 -16.89 -1.84 19.46
CA GLU A 105 -17.55 -1.07 18.42
C GLU A 105 -17.25 -1.70 17.04
N PRO A 106 -18.18 -1.65 16.06
CA PRO A 106 -17.86 -1.98 14.67
C PRO A 106 -16.82 -0.99 14.14
N THR A 107 -15.62 -1.47 13.82
CA THR A 107 -14.46 -0.63 13.50
C THR A 107 -13.63 -1.22 12.36
N PHE A 108 -13.00 -0.34 11.58
CA PHE A 108 -11.82 -0.68 10.80
C PHE A 108 -10.57 -0.53 11.66
N ILE A 109 -9.69 -1.53 11.64
CA ILE A 109 -8.40 -1.47 12.33
C ILE A 109 -7.33 -1.28 11.28
N ILE A 110 -6.70 -0.11 11.29
CA ILE A 110 -5.62 0.26 10.37
C ILE A 110 -4.31 0.13 11.11
N VAL A 111 -3.44 -0.76 10.63
CA VAL A 111 -2.17 -1.06 11.28
C VAL A 111 -1.03 -0.48 10.46
N ASP A 112 -0.30 0.46 11.04
CA ASP A 112 0.96 0.94 10.49
C ASP A 112 2.11 0.07 11.01
N THR A 113 2.86 -0.53 10.08
CA THR A 113 3.99 -1.41 10.40
C THR A 113 5.05 -1.36 9.31
N ASN A 114 6.30 -1.51 9.71
CA ASN A 114 7.43 -1.62 8.79
C ASN A 114 7.53 -3.02 8.13
N LEU A 115 6.80 -4.03 8.63
CA LEU A 115 6.85 -5.39 8.11
C LEU A 115 6.33 -5.47 6.66
N ASN A 116 7.05 -6.19 5.81
CA ASN A 116 6.59 -6.61 4.49
C ASN A 116 5.93 -7.99 4.58
N ILE A 117 5.11 -8.34 3.59
CA ILE A 117 4.39 -9.62 3.55
C ILE A 117 5.31 -10.84 3.81
N PRO A 118 6.53 -10.93 3.22
CA PRO A 118 7.44 -12.03 3.52
C PRO A 118 7.79 -12.21 5.00
N ALA A 119 7.78 -11.14 5.79
CA ALA A 119 8.08 -11.20 7.22
C ALA A 119 6.99 -11.92 8.03
N PHE A 120 5.77 -12.06 7.48
CA PHE A 120 4.69 -12.83 8.09
C PHE A 120 4.86 -14.34 7.88
N ASN A 121 5.94 -14.82 7.27
CA ASN A 121 6.17 -16.26 7.15
C ASN A 121 6.27 -16.89 8.55
N ILE A 122 5.36 -17.81 8.87
CA ILE A 122 5.22 -18.38 10.20
C ILE A 122 5.98 -19.71 10.30
N ALA A 123 6.79 -19.83 11.35
CA ALA A 123 7.44 -21.09 11.74
C ALA A 123 6.78 -21.78 12.95
N LEU A 124 5.94 -21.08 13.72
CA LEU A 124 5.42 -21.54 15.02
C LEU A 124 3.91 -21.84 14.97
N ALA A 125 3.49 -22.95 15.59
CA ALA A 125 2.09 -23.35 15.66
C ALA A 125 1.19 -22.30 16.34
N SER A 126 1.68 -21.64 17.40
CA SER A 126 0.94 -20.59 18.12
C SER A 126 0.60 -19.39 17.22
N SER A 127 1.46 -19.05 16.28
CA SER A 127 1.22 -17.97 15.33
C SER A 127 0.16 -18.35 14.28
N LEU A 128 0.10 -19.62 13.87
CA LEU A 128 -0.97 -20.12 12.99
C LEU A 128 -2.33 -20.04 13.67
N GLU A 129 -2.41 -20.40 14.95
CA GLU A 129 -3.65 -20.29 15.74
C GLU A 129 -4.11 -18.84 15.91
N LEU A 130 -3.18 -17.91 16.14
CA LEU A 130 -3.49 -16.47 16.15
C LEU A 130 -4.01 -15.99 14.79
N ALA A 131 -3.41 -16.43 13.69
CA ALA A 131 -3.88 -16.07 12.35
C ALA A 131 -5.28 -16.64 12.06
N LYS A 132 -5.56 -17.90 12.43
CA LYS A 132 -6.91 -18.49 12.33
C LYS A 132 -7.93 -17.70 13.12
N LYS A 133 -7.61 -17.39 14.38
CA LYS A 133 -8.48 -16.60 15.26
C LYS A 133 -8.75 -15.22 14.67
N LEU A 134 -7.73 -14.56 14.14
CA LEU A 134 -7.88 -13.28 13.44
C LEU A 134 -8.84 -13.41 12.25
N THR A 135 -8.64 -14.40 11.37
CA THR A 135 -9.52 -14.64 10.21
C THR A 135 -10.97 -15.00 10.58
N SER A 136 -11.20 -15.59 11.75
CA SER A 136 -12.56 -15.86 12.25
C SER A 136 -13.25 -14.63 12.85
N MET A 137 -12.48 -13.65 13.34
CA MET A 137 -13.01 -12.46 14.02
C MET A 137 -13.27 -11.29 13.07
N PHE A 138 -12.52 -11.23 11.96
CA PHE A 138 -12.59 -10.13 11.01
C PHE A 138 -13.14 -10.63 9.68
N ARG A 139 -14.19 -9.96 9.21
CA ARG A 139 -14.83 -10.26 7.92
C ARG A 139 -13.85 -10.06 6.76
N ASP A 140 -13.08 -8.99 6.82
CA ASP A 140 -12.16 -8.58 5.78
C ASP A 140 -10.81 -8.21 6.39
N ILE A 141 -9.73 -8.79 5.84
CA ILE A 141 -8.34 -8.51 6.22
C ILE A 141 -7.59 -8.23 4.92
N TYR A 142 -6.91 -7.09 4.85
CA TYR A 142 -6.18 -6.64 3.67
C TYR A 142 -4.74 -6.33 4.01
N PHE A 143 -3.80 -6.67 3.11
CA PHE A 143 -2.39 -6.35 3.24
C PHE A 143 -1.96 -5.38 2.15
N PHE A 144 -1.58 -4.16 2.53
CA PHE A 144 -1.15 -3.15 1.57
C PHE A 144 0.34 -3.33 1.25
N HIS A 145 0.66 -3.52 -0.02
CA HIS A 145 2.01 -3.72 -0.51
C HIS A 145 2.35 -2.66 -1.56
N ILE A 146 3.37 -1.84 -1.26
CA ILE A 146 3.87 -0.79 -2.15
C ILE A 146 4.92 -1.40 -3.08
N TRP A 147 4.74 -1.22 -4.39
CA TRP A 147 5.67 -1.74 -5.37
C TRP A 147 6.71 -0.69 -5.74
N THR A 148 7.91 -1.17 -5.99
CA THR A 148 9.01 -0.43 -6.62
C THR A 148 9.59 -1.29 -7.74
N PRO A 149 10.47 -0.76 -8.61
CA PRO A 149 11.20 -1.60 -9.57
C PRO A 149 11.89 -2.81 -8.92
N GLY A 150 12.35 -2.64 -7.67
CA GLY A 150 12.95 -3.69 -6.84
C GLY A 150 12.02 -4.87 -6.52
N THR A 151 10.70 -4.67 -6.58
CA THR A 151 9.69 -5.70 -6.30
C THR A 151 9.70 -6.79 -7.37
N LEU A 152 9.87 -6.40 -8.64
CA LEU A 152 9.96 -7.34 -9.77
C LEU A 152 11.38 -7.91 -9.93
N ARG A 153 12.40 -7.09 -9.67
CA ARG A 153 13.79 -7.43 -10.00
C ARG A 153 14.76 -6.95 -8.93
N LYS A 154 15.58 -7.86 -8.41
CA LYS A 154 16.60 -7.57 -7.39
C LYS A 154 17.93 -7.07 -7.94
N ALA A 155 18.31 -7.50 -9.13
CA ALA A 155 19.61 -7.17 -9.70
C ALA A 155 19.54 -5.91 -10.59
N PRO A 156 20.54 -5.02 -10.53
CA PRO A 156 20.72 -3.97 -11.52
C PRO A 156 20.67 -4.54 -12.94
N PHE A 157 20.27 -3.71 -13.91
CA PHE A 157 20.29 -4.07 -15.32
C PHE A 157 21.67 -4.61 -15.71
N GLY A 158 21.72 -5.81 -16.29
CA GLY A 158 22.97 -6.45 -16.74
C GLY A 158 23.69 -7.36 -15.73
N LEU A 159 23.26 -7.47 -14.47
CA LEU A 159 23.82 -8.44 -13.50
C LEU A 159 22.84 -9.58 -13.23
N THR A 160 23.28 -10.83 -13.36
CA THR A 160 22.49 -12.01 -12.96
C THR A 160 22.86 -12.44 -11.55
N MET A 161 21.97 -12.22 -10.59
CA MET A 161 22.02 -12.92 -9.30
C MET A 161 21.15 -14.17 -9.38
N MET A 162 21.70 -15.27 -9.89
CA MET A 162 20.94 -16.49 -10.20
C MET A 162 20.31 -17.21 -8.99
N HIS A 163 20.63 -16.79 -7.76
CA HIS A 163 20.19 -17.49 -6.54
C HIS A 163 19.32 -16.65 -5.59
N GLU A 164 19.09 -15.38 -5.87
CA GLU A 164 18.27 -14.54 -5.00
C GLU A 164 16.80 -14.51 -5.43
N LYS A 165 15.91 -14.97 -4.54
CA LYS A 165 14.46 -14.85 -4.74
C LYS A 165 14.03 -13.39 -4.81
N THR A 166 13.20 -13.03 -5.79
CA THR A 166 12.59 -11.70 -5.89
C THR A 166 11.53 -11.48 -4.80
N GLU A 167 11.11 -10.22 -4.59
CA GLU A 167 10.07 -9.93 -3.60
C GLU A 167 8.75 -10.65 -3.92
N ILE A 168 8.36 -10.73 -5.20
CA ILE A 168 7.18 -11.49 -5.64
C ILE A 168 7.30 -12.97 -5.33
N GLU A 169 8.47 -13.57 -5.52
CA GLU A 169 8.70 -14.99 -5.21
C GLU A 169 8.61 -15.25 -3.70
N LEU A 170 9.12 -14.32 -2.88
CA LEU A 170 8.99 -14.38 -1.43
C LEU A 170 7.54 -14.21 -0.97
N ILE A 171 6.79 -13.26 -1.55
CA ILE A 171 5.36 -13.07 -1.30
C ILE A 171 4.59 -14.35 -1.66
N GLY A 172 4.84 -14.91 -2.85
CA GLY A 172 4.21 -16.13 -3.31
C GLY A 172 4.47 -17.31 -2.39
N SER A 173 5.69 -17.43 -1.87
CA SER A 173 6.04 -18.42 -0.85
C SER A 173 5.21 -18.23 0.41
N THR A 174 5.10 -17.01 0.94
CA THR A 174 4.30 -16.72 2.14
C THR A 174 2.82 -17.04 1.94
N VAL A 175 2.21 -16.59 0.84
CA VAL A 175 0.80 -16.88 0.51
C VAL A 175 0.55 -18.38 0.43
N THR A 176 1.47 -19.11 -0.22
CA THR A 176 1.38 -20.57 -0.35
C THR A 176 1.47 -21.25 1.01
N THR A 177 2.36 -20.79 1.90
CA THR A 177 2.48 -21.34 3.26
C THR A 177 1.16 -21.24 4.01
N PHE A 178 0.53 -20.06 4.07
CA PHE A 178 -0.75 -19.90 4.78
C PHE A 178 -1.89 -20.71 4.14
N SER A 179 -1.94 -20.75 2.81
CA SER A 179 -2.95 -21.52 2.08
C SER A 179 -2.85 -23.02 2.35
N ARG A 180 -1.63 -23.57 2.47
CA ARG A 180 -1.41 -24.99 2.85
C ARG A 180 -1.94 -25.33 4.23
N TYR A 181 -1.92 -24.38 5.16
CA TYR A 181 -2.50 -24.54 6.50
C TYR A 181 -3.99 -24.21 6.57
N GLY A 182 -4.64 -23.94 5.44
CA GLY A 182 -6.07 -23.60 5.37
C GLY A 182 -6.40 -22.24 5.98
N ILE A 183 -5.44 -21.32 6.07
CA ILE A 183 -5.62 -20.00 6.66
C ILE A 183 -5.71 -18.95 5.53
N PRO A 184 -6.90 -18.41 5.22
CA PRO A 184 -7.09 -17.50 4.07
C PRO A 184 -6.65 -16.06 4.38
N LEU A 185 -5.56 -15.88 5.14
CA LEU A 185 -5.10 -14.56 5.61
C LEU A 185 -4.82 -13.61 4.43
N PHE A 186 -4.14 -14.11 3.39
CA PHE A 186 -3.84 -13.37 2.17
C PHE A 186 -4.81 -13.66 1.02
N GLY A 187 -5.88 -14.44 1.25
CA GLY A 187 -6.63 -15.11 0.19
C GLY A 187 -5.96 -16.42 -0.24
N ARG A 188 -6.60 -17.18 -1.14
CA ARG A 188 -6.07 -18.46 -1.65
C ARG A 188 -4.88 -18.25 -2.61
N ASN A 189 -4.92 -17.16 -3.38
CA ASN A 189 -3.91 -16.80 -4.36
C ASN A 189 -3.46 -15.34 -4.22
N GLY A 190 -3.51 -14.77 -3.01
CA GLY A 190 -3.04 -13.41 -2.74
C GLY A 190 -4.09 -12.32 -2.98
N GLU A 191 -5.36 -12.68 -3.12
CA GLU A 191 -6.46 -11.76 -3.44
C GLU A 191 -6.67 -10.66 -2.38
N ASN A 192 -6.22 -10.87 -1.15
CA ASN A 192 -6.32 -9.89 -0.06
C ASN A 192 -5.14 -8.90 -0.04
N ILE A 193 -4.17 -9.05 -0.95
CA ILE A 193 -3.05 -8.12 -1.07
C ILE A 193 -3.51 -6.94 -1.93
N ILE A 194 -3.50 -5.74 -1.35
CA ILE A 194 -3.76 -4.49 -2.05
C ILE A 194 -2.43 -3.94 -2.57
N HIS A 195 -2.27 -3.93 -3.88
CA HIS A 195 -1.06 -3.51 -4.57
C HIS A 195 -1.08 -2.00 -4.82
N ILE A 196 -0.26 -1.25 -4.10
CA ILE A 196 -0.05 0.19 -4.35
C ILE A 196 1.13 0.33 -5.30
N VAL A 197 0.88 0.80 -6.51
CA VAL A 197 1.92 1.02 -7.53
C VAL A 197 2.24 2.50 -7.55
N THR A 198 3.46 2.87 -7.16
CA THR A 198 3.89 4.27 -7.17
C THR A 198 5.35 4.41 -7.58
N PRO A 199 5.63 5.06 -8.71
CA PRO A 199 7.01 5.32 -9.12
C PRO A 199 7.59 6.43 -8.28
N ARG A 200 8.91 6.43 -8.06
CA ARG A 200 9.64 7.45 -7.30
C ARG A 200 9.79 8.80 -8.03
N PHE A 201 8.69 9.32 -8.58
CA PHE A 201 8.64 10.64 -9.20
C PHE A 201 8.20 11.67 -8.19
N PHE A 202 9.14 12.51 -7.77
CA PHE A 202 8.90 13.53 -6.75
C PHE A 202 8.23 14.80 -7.32
N GLU A 203 8.49 15.13 -8.59
CA GLU A 203 7.99 16.29 -9.30
C GLU A 203 7.77 15.95 -10.79
N ALA A 204 7.06 16.81 -11.51
CA ALA A 204 7.00 16.74 -12.97
C ALA A 204 8.41 16.83 -13.55
N VAL A 205 8.79 15.83 -14.33
CA VAL A 205 10.12 15.79 -14.92
C VAL A 205 10.02 16.15 -16.38
N LEU A 206 10.78 17.16 -16.80
CA LEU A 206 10.89 17.51 -18.21
C LEU A 206 11.55 16.36 -18.97
N PRO A 207 11.03 15.92 -20.13
CA PRO A 207 11.63 14.83 -20.87
C PRO A 207 12.99 15.23 -21.44
N ASP A 208 14.06 14.69 -20.85
CA ASP A 208 15.42 14.79 -21.41
C ASP A 208 15.56 13.92 -22.67
N SER A 209 16.59 14.19 -23.50
CA SER A 209 16.78 13.49 -24.78
C SER A 209 16.83 11.96 -24.64
N PHE A 210 17.46 11.47 -23.58
CA PHE A 210 17.53 10.05 -23.26
C PHE A 210 16.18 9.47 -22.84
N ARG A 211 15.49 10.14 -21.92
CA ARG A 211 14.14 9.77 -21.46
C ARG A 211 13.14 9.73 -22.61
N ALA A 212 13.18 10.71 -23.50
CA ALA A 212 12.35 10.76 -24.70
C ALA A 212 12.62 9.54 -25.62
N LYS A 213 13.88 9.12 -25.78
CA LYS A 213 14.23 7.89 -26.52
C LYS A 213 13.68 6.64 -25.85
N ILE A 214 13.78 6.52 -24.52
CA ILE A 214 13.19 5.39 -23.78
C ILE A 214 11.68 5.34 -23.99
N LEU A 215 10.99 6.48 -23.82
CA LEU A 215 9.55 6.56 -24.01
C LEU A 215 9.15 6.14 -25.43
N PHE A 216 9.92 6.55 -26.43
CA PHE A 216 9.73 6.11 -27.82
C PHE A 216 9.92 4.60 -27.98
N LEU A 217 10.95 4.00 -27.37
CA LEU A 217 11.17 2.55 -27.39
C LEU A 217 10.04 1.78 -26.70
N LEU A 218 9.58 2.25 -25.54
CA LEU A 218 8.47 1.62 -24.82
C LEU A 218 7.18 1.63 -25.66
N ARG A 219 6.91 2.71 -26.42
CA ARG A 219 5.77 2.74 -27.35
C ARG A 219 5.87 1.66 -28.44
N ARG A 220 7.08 1.34 -28.89
CA ARG A 220 7.31 0.24 -29.85
C ARG A 220 7.06 -1.11 -29.19
N ILE A 221 7.61 -1.34 -28.01
CA ILE A 221 7.49 -2.61 -27.26
C ILE A 221 6.02 -2.90 -26.89
N PHE A 222 5.27 -1.89 -26.45
CA PHE A 222 3.88 -2.06 -26.01
C PHE A 222 2.83 -1.79 -27.09
N GLY A 223 3.25 -1.55 -28.34
CA GLY A 223 2.36 -1.29 -29.47
C GLY A 223 1.59 0.03 -29.34
N GLY A 224 2.16 1.10 -29.90
CA GLY A 224 1.50 2.32 -30.44
C GLY A 224 0.76 3.25 -29.48
N THR A 225 0.20 2.76 -28.38
CA THR A 225 -0.66 3.53 -27.47
C THR A 225 -0.32 3.22 -26.02
N LEU A 226 0.94 3.41 -25.63
CA LEU A 226 1.14 4.03 -24.32
C LEU A 226 0.51 5.42 -24.49
N ASN A 227 -0.73 5.59 -24.05
CA ASN A 227 -1.37 6.89 -24.07
C ASN A 227 -0.37 7.86 -23.44
N GLU A 228 0.06 8.89 -24.17
CA GLU A 228 1.00 9.88 -23.62
C GLU A 228 0.42 10.50 -22.35
N ALA A 229 -0.91 10.59 -22.30
CA ALA A 229 -1.73 10.95 -21.14
C ALA A 229 -1.72 9.93 -19.98
N MET A 230 -0.96 8.84 -20.09
CA MET A 230 -0.75 7.82 -19.06
C MET A 230 0.70 7.76 -18.57
N VAL A 231 1.59 8.59 -19.13
CA VAL A 231 2.92 8.77 -18.60
C VAL A 231 2.98 10.15 -17.94
N PRO A 232 3.32 10.24 -16.65
CA PRO A 232 3.30 11.49 -15.86
C PRO A 232 4.26 12.61 -16.34
N ILE A 233 4.85 12.49 -17.52
CA ILE A 233 5.97 13.29 -18.01
C ILE A 233 5.51 14.40 -18.97
N TYR A 234 4.39 14.22 -19.69
CA TYR A 234 4.04 15.09 -20.83
C TYR A 234 3.05 16.22 -20.49
N ASP A 235 2.02 15.96 -19.67
CA ASP A 235 1.03 16.97 -19.24
C ASP A 235 0.35 16.51 -17.95
N GLU A 236 0.88 16.96 -16.81
CA GLU A 236 0.44 16.54 -15.49
C GLU A 236 -1.05 16.86 -15.23
N ARG A 237 -1.51 18.07 -15.53
CA ARG A 237 -2.89 18.50 -15.21
C ARG A 237 -3.90 17.70 -16.02
N ARG A 238 -3.64 17.49 -17.31
CA ARG A 238 -4.50 16.70 -18.18
C ARG A 238 -4.47 15.22 -17.82
N PHE A 239 -3.28 14.68 -17.51
CA PHE A 239 -3.13 13.32 -17.00
C PHE A 239 -4.03 13.11 -15.76
N TRP A 240 -3.95 14.01 -14.78
CA TRP A 240 -4.72 13.89 -13.54
C TRP A 240 -6.22 14.03 -13.75
N GLY A 241 -6.63 15.00 -14.59
CA GLY A 241 -8.03 15.19 -14.95
C GLY A 241 -8.63 13.92 -15.54
N ASN A 242 -7.94 13.31 -16.52
CA ASN A 242 -8.39 12.09 -17.16
C ASN A 242 -8.41 10.90 -16.17
N LEU A 243 -7.33 10.71 -15.41
CA LEU A 243 -7.21 9.60 -14.47
C LEU A 243 -8.34 9.63 -13.42
N LEU A 244 -8.61 10.80 -12.82
CA LEU A 244 -9.64 10.93 -11.80
C LEU A 244 -11.07 10.74 -12.34
N VAL A 245 -11.30 11.03 -13.62
CA VAL A 245 -12.59 10.79 -14.29
C VAL A 245 -12.76 9.31 -14.66
N GLU A 246 -11.69 8.65 -15.11
CA GLU A 246 -11.74 7.27 -15.58
C GLU A 246 -11.72 6.23 -14.44
N LEU A 247 -10.93 6.47 -13.39
CA LEU A 247 -10.75 5.51 -12.29
C LEU A 247 -12.06 5.03 -11.63
N PRO A 248 -13.04 5.91 -11.30
CA PRO A 248 -14.29 5.47 -10.71
C PRO A 248 -15.02 4.46 -11.59
N THR A 249 -15.10 4.73 -12.89
CA THR A 249 -15.74 3.87 -13.89
C THR A 249 -14.97 2.56 -14.05
N ALA A 250 -13.64 2.62 -14.05
CA ALA A 250 -12.78 1.46 -14.19
C ALA A 250 -12.95 0.47 -13.03
N TYR A 251 -13.01 0.96 -11.78
CA TYR A 251 -13.27 0.10 -10.61
C TYR A 251 -14.72 -0.39 -10.55
N GLU A 252 -15.68 0.44 -10.97
CA GLU A 252 -17.09 0.08 -10.96
C GLU A 252 -17.39 -1.10 -11.90
N ARG A 253 -16.79 -1.10 -13.09
CA ARG A 253 -16.92 -2.18 -14.08
C ARG A 253 -16.06 -3.41 -13.80
N SER A 254 -15.03 -3.26 -12.97
CA SER A 254 -14.07 -4.34 -12.73
C SER A 254 -14.67 -5.47 -11.89
N LEU A 255 -14.34 -6.69 -12.32
CA LEU A 255 -14.55 -7.96 -11.61
C LEU A 255 -13.23 -8.75 -11.50
N ARG A 256 -12.08 -8.06 -11.64
CA ARG A 256 -10.76 -8.68 -11.70
C ARG A 256 -9.98 -8.42 -10.42
N LEU A 257 -9.24 -9.43 -9.98
CA LEU A 257 -8.25 -9.37 -8.90
C LEU A 257 -6.91 -9.86 -9.46
N ILE A 258 -5.82 -9.20 -9.09
CA ILE A 258 -4.47 -9.68 -9.36
C ILE A 258 -4.15 -10.81 -8.38
N THR A 259 -3.75 -11.94 -8.94
CA THR A 259 -3.31 -13.13 -8.22
C THR A 259 -1.78 -13.26 -8.20
N ILE A 260 -1.23 -14.05 -7.27
CA ILE A 260 0.21 -14.40 -7.25
C ILE A 260 0.68 -15.00 -8.59
N ARG A 261 -0.18 -15.74 -9.28
CA ARG A 261 0.13 -16.29 -10.61
C ARG A 261 0.33 -15.16 -11.63
N GLU A 262 -0.59 -14.20 -11.70
CA GLU A 262 -0.45 -13.02 -12.56
C GLU A 262 0.79 -12.21 -12.20
N LEU A 263 1.09 -12.02 -10.91
CA LEU A 263 2.32 -11.36 -10.46
C LEU A 263 3.59 -12.05 -10.99
N SER A 264 3.61 -13.38 -10.96
CA SER A 264 4.75 -14.18 -11.44
C SER A 264 4.91 -14.07 -12.97
N LEU A 265 3.80 -14.01 -13.70
CA LEU A 265 3.78 -13.77 -15.15
C LEU A 265 4.30 -12.36 -15.47
N MET A 266 3.77 -11.35 -14.79
CA MET A 266 4.21 -9.96 -14.93
C MET A 266 5.72 -9.81 -14.65
N LYS A 267 6.27 -10.50 -13.64
CA LYS A 267 7.73 -10.51 -13.39
C LYS A 267 8.51 -11.05 -14.59
N SER A 268 8.05 -12.18 -15.15
CA SER A 268 8.71 -12.82 -16.28
C SER A 268 8.64 -11.97 -17.56
N GLU A 269 7.51 -11.32 -17.78
CA GLU A 269 7.29 -10.37 -18.88
C GLU A 269 8.10 -9.09 -18.71
N PHE A 270 8.19 -8.57 -17.49
CA PHE A 270 9.03 -7.41 -17.18
C PHE A 270 10.49 -7.70 -17.51
N ASP A 271 11.00 -8.86 -17.09
CA ASP A 271 12.36 -9.29 -17.43
C ASP A 271 12.58 -9.40 -18.95
N ARG A 272 11.56 -9.79 -19.72
CA ARG A 272 11.60 -9.81 -21.19
C ARG A 272 11.70 -8.39 -21.76
N VAL A 273 10.84 -7.48 -21.32
CA VAL A 273 10.84 -6.06 -21.75
C VAL A 273 12.18 -5.41 -21.44
N VAL A 274 12.71 -5.66 -20.25
CA VAL A 274 14.03 -5.17 -19.84
C VAL A 274 15.14 -5.69 -20.76
N ARG A 275 15.15 -6.99 -21.08
CA ARG A 275 16.13 -7.54 -22.03
C ARG A 275 16.00 -6.89 -23.40
N GLU A 276 14.78 -6.71 -23.89
CA GLU A 276 14.50 -6.08 -25.18
C GLU A 276 15.01 -4.62 -25.22
N LEU A 277 14.84 -3.87 -24.13
CA LEU A 277 15.39 -2.52 -23.98
C LEU A 277 16.92 -2.52 -24.02
N ILE A 278 17.59 -3.39 -23.26
CA ILE A 278 19.05 -3.50 -23.25
C ILE A 278 19.59 -3.91 -24.63
N THR A 279 18.91 -4.83 -25.33
CA THR A 279 19.36 -5.26 -26.67
C THR A 279 19.17 -4.18 -27.72
N THR A 280 18.09 -3.41 -27.62
CA THR A 280 17.77 -2.34 -28.59
C THR A 280 18.60 -1.09 -28.34
N TYR A 281 18.88 -0.80 -27.07
CA TYR A 281 19.68 0.33 -26.64
C TYR A 281 20.82 -0.17 -25.75
N ARG A 282 21.97 -0.47 -26.37
CA ARG A 282 23.12 -1.12 -25.70
C ARG A 282 23.62 -0.33 -24.50
N ASP A 283 23.52 0.99 -24.57
CA ASP A 283 23.98 1.89 -23.51
C ASP A 283 22.94 2.06 -22.40
N PHE A 284 21.80 1.34 -22.43
CA PHE A 284 20.72 1.50 -21.44
C PHE A 284 21.23 1.18 -20.04
N ALA A 285 22.05 0.13 -19.91
CA ALA A 285 22.62 -0.27 -18.63
C ALA A 285 23.66 0.74 -18.09
N VAL A 286 24.15 1.65 -18.93
CA VAL A 286 25.22 2.61 -18.59
C VAL A 286 24.67 4.02 -18.42
N GLU A 287 23.72 4.43 -19.27
CA GLU A 287 23.15 5.78 -19.31
C GLU A 287 21.84 5.93 -18.56
N ALA A 288 21.14 4.83 -18.21
CA ALA A 288 19.87 4.94 -17.51
C ALA A 288 20.03 5.55 -16.12
N ASP A 289 19.34 6.67 -15.92
CA ASP A 289 19.21 7.27 -14.60
C ASP A 289 18.17 6.46 -13.76
N PRO A 290 18.15 6.62 -12.43
CA PRO A 290 17.14 5.96 -11.59
C PRO A 290 15.69 6.28 -11.97
N LEU A 291 15.43 7.43 -12.58
CA LEU A 291 14.10 7.88 -12.98
C LEU A 291 13.61 7.15 -14.24
N ASP A 292 14.49 6.91 -15.20
CA ASP A 292 14.22 6.12 -16.40
C ASP A 292 13.77 4.70 -16.06
N ILE A 293 14.40 4.10 -15.04
CA ILE A 293 14.02 2.79 -14.50
C ILE A 293 12.59 2.81 -13.93
N GLU A 294 12.25 3.86 -13.19
CA GLU A 294 10.91 4.06 -12.64
C GLU A 294 9.87 4.28 -13.75
N ILE A 295 10.23 4.94 -14.86
CA ILE A 295 9.36 5.15 -16.03
C ILE A 295 9.07 3.83 -16.73
N VAL A 296 10.11 3.03 -16.97
CA VAL A 296 9.98 1.70 -17.57
C VAL A 296 9.08 0.84 -16.71
N PHE A 297 9.34 0.80 -15.39
CA PHE A 297 8.54 0.06 -14.43
C PHE A 297 7.08 0.52 -14.42
N PHE A 298 6.82 1.81 -14.25
CA PHE A 298 5.46 2.34 -14.15
C PHE A 298 4.66 2.12 -15.44
N SER A 299 5.27 2.39 -16.59
CA SER A 299 4.65 2.18 -17.90
C SER A 299 4.31 0.72 -18.13
N PHE A 300 5.22 -0.18 -17.73
CA PHE A 300 4.98 -1.62 -17.77
C PHE A 300 3.78 -2.01 -16.90
N ILE A 301 3.73 -1.58 -15.64
CA ILE A 301 2.64 -1.94 -14.74
C ILE A 301 1.30 -1.42 -15.25
N LEU A 302 1.23 -0.15 -15.64
CA LEU A 302 0.02 0.45 -16.20
C LEU A 302 -0.51 -0.34 -17.39
N ASN A 303 0.38 -0.77 -18.29
CA ASN A 303 -0.01 -1.53 -19.48
C ASN A 303 -0.63 -2.91 -19.15
N HIS A 304 -0.19 -3.56 -18.08
CA HIS A 304 -0.70 -4.89 -17.68
C HIS A 304 -1.89 -4.81 -16.72
N ALA A 305 -1.95 -3.74 -15.93
CA ALA A 305 -3.04 -3.47 -15.00
C ALA A 305 -4.30 -3.00 -15.72
N MET A 306 -4.19 -2.01 -16.61
CA MET A 306 -5.35 -1.47 -17.32
C MET A 306 -5.74 -2.37 -18.48
N GLU A 307 -6.88 -3.04 -18.36
CA GLU A 307 -7.43 -3.82 -19.45
C GLU A 307 -8.02 -2.86 -20.51
N ARG A 308 -7.30 -2.67 -21.62
CA ARG A 308 -7.66 -1.67 -22.65
C ARG A 308 -9.03 -1.92 -23.28
N ALA A 309 -9.40 -3.18 -23.48
CA ALA A 309 -10.67 -3.56 -24.10
C ALA A 309 -11.88 -3.19 -23.23
N THR A 310 -11.80 -3.50 -21.93
CA THR A 310 -12.91 -3.30 -20.99
C THR A 310 -12.81 -1.99 -20.22
N ARG A 311 -11.66 -1.30 -20.31
CA ARG A 311 -11.28 -0.12 -19.52
C ARG A 311 -11.43 -0.35 -18.02
N THR A 312 -11.02 -1.52 -17.53
CA THR A 312 -11.10 -1.88 -16.11
C THR A 312 -9.74 -1.85 -15.42
N MET A 313 -9.79 -1.74 -14.09
CA MET A 313 -8.65 -1.80 -13.19
C MET A 313 -8.85 -2.93 -12.18
N PRO A 314 -7.84 -3.76 -11.85
CA PRO A 314 -7.97 -4.77 -10.81
C PRO A 314 -8.37 -4.15 -9.48
N LEU A 315 -9.35 -4.75 -8.79
CA LEU A 315 -9.93 -4.19 -7.57
C LEU A 315 -8.91 -4.12 -6.41
N ASN A 316 -7.93 -5.02 -6.40
CA ASN A 316 -6.85 -5.04 -5.42
C ASN A 316 -5.59 -4.31 -5.89
N MET A 317 -5.70 -3.33 -6.80
CA MET A 317 -4.60 -2.47 -7.22
C MET A 317 -4.97 -0.99 -7.12
N ILE A 318 -4.06 -0.16 -6.62
CA ILE A 318 -4.17 1.30 -6.52
C ILE A 318 -2.95 1.91 -7.21
N ILE A 319 -3.17 2.72 -8.25
CA ILE A 319 -2.08 3.36 -9.00
C ILE A 319 -1.94 4.82 -8.57
N ILE A 320 -0.72 5.19 -8.18
CA ILE A 320 -0.36 6.53 -7.71
C ILE A 320 0.86 7.01 -8.52
N PRO A 321 0.65 7.79 -9.59
CA PRO A 321 1.68 8.05 -10.61
C PRO A 321 2.85 8.94 -10.18
N PHE A 322 2.79 9.55 -9.01
CA PHE A 322 3.91 10.31 -8.46
C PHE A 322 4.10 9.94 -7.00
N MET A 323 5.35 9.65 -6.63
CA MET A 323 5.71 9.48 -5.23
C MET A 323 5.84 10.83 -4.57
N VAL A 324 5.44 10.82 -3.33
CA VAL A 324 4.97 12.00 -2.68
C VAL A 324 6.16 12.71 -2.05
N ARG A 325 6.83 13.60 -2.81
CA ARG A 325 7.77 14.58 -2.22
C ARG A 325 7.09 15.35 -1.09
N LYS A 326 5.77 15.52 -1.20
CA LYS A 326 4.91 16.10 -0.16
C LYS A 326 4.67 15.22 1.07
N LEU A 327 4.61 13.88 1.03
CA LEU A 327 4.39 13.03 2.23
C LEU A 327 5.67 12.73 3.02
N VAL A 328 6.85 12.78 2.39
CA VAL A 328 8.12 12.67 3.11
C VAL A 328 8.42 14.00 3.80
N ASN A 329 8.28 15.13 3.09
CA ASN A 329 8.34 16.47 3.67
C ASN A 329 7.17 16.77 4.62
N PHE A 330 6.07 16.01 4.56
CA PHE A 330 4.94 16.09 5.48
C PHE A 330 5.32 15.65 6.88
N VAL A 331 6.16 14.61 7.01
CA VAL A 331 6.69 14.17 8.31
C VAL A 331 7.51 15.27 8.94
N ASP A 332 8.38 15.89 8.15
CA ASP A 332 9.25 16.99 8.59
C ASP A 332 8.44 18.27 8.85
N ALA A 333 7.41 18.56 8.04
CA ALA A 333 6.51 19.69 8.23
C ALA A 333 5.52 19.50 9.40
N MET A 334 5.17 18.25 9.76
CA MET A 334 4.36 17.92 10.93
C MET A 334 5.11 18.13 12.24
N LEU A 335 6.43 18.34 12.20
CA LEU A 335 7.23 18.79 13.34
C LEU A 335 7.19 20.32 13.53
N LEU A 336 6.62 21.09 12.59
CA LEU A 336 6.46 22.53 12.74
C LEU A 336 5.28 22.87 13.67
N PRO A 337 5.30 24.00 14.41
CA PRO A 337 4.28 24.35 15.40
C PRO A 337 2.90 24.72 14.84
N SER A 338 2.68 24.66 13.53
CA SER A 338 1.40 25.07 12.92
C SER A 338 0.30 24.06 13.20
N VAL A 339 -0.94 24.55 13.28
CA VAL A 339 -2.13 23.75 13.61
C VAL A 339 -2.34 22.67 12.54
N LEU A 340 -2.05 21.42 12.90
CA LEU A 340 -2.32 20.25 12.07
C LEU A 340 -3.82 19.88 12.16
N SER A 341 -4.55 19.92 11.04
CA SER A 341 -5.96 19.52 10.97
C SER A 341 -6.18 18.43 9.91
N GLU A 342 -7.27 17.67 10.02
CA GLU A 342 -7.66 16.69 8.99
C GLU A 342 -7.74 17.32 7.58
N ASP A 343 -8.35 18.51 7.48
CA ASP A 343 -8.49 19.22 6.20
C ASP A 343 -7.14 19.59 5.64
N SER A 344 -6.22 20.08 6.48
CA SER A 344 -4.87 20.42 6.04
C SER A 344 -4.10 19.20 5.53
N ILE A 345 -4.32 18.01 6.12
CA ILE A 345 -3.68 16.77 5.67
C ILE A 345 -4.26 16.37 4.32
N ILE A 346 -5.58 16.28 4.20
CA ILE A 346 -6.24 15.83 2.96
C ILE A 346 -6.01 16.80 1.79
N GLU A 347 -6.04 18.11 2.05
CA GLU A 347 -5.74 19.14 1.06
C GLU A 347 -4.30 19.01 0.54
N ARG A 348 -3.33 18.74 1.43
CA ARG A 348 -1.92 18.53 1.06
C ARG A 348 -1.70 17.24 0.28
N GLU A 349 -2.42 16.18 0.61
CA GLU A 349 -2.43 14.92 -0.15
C GLU A 349 -3.07 15.07 -1.54
N GLY A 350 -3.91 16.09 -1.73
CA GLY A 350 -4.42 16.54 -3.02
C GLY A 350 -5.05 15.41 -3.84
N ILE A 351 -4.35 14.98 -4.89
CA ILE A 351 -4.83 13.98 -5.84
C ILE A 351 -4.77 12.56 -5.27
N ILE A 352 -3.81 12.27 -4.39
CA ILE A 352 -3.65 10.93 -3.79
C ILE A 352 -4.84 10.65 -2.86
N GLY A 353 -5.25 11.65 -2.09
CA GLY A 353 -6.47 11.59 -1.29
C GLY A 353 -7.70 11.23 -2.11
N LYS A 354 -7.85 11.85 -3.30
CA LYS A 354 -8.95 11.56 -4.23
C LYS A 354 -8.89 10.13 -4.78
N ILE A 355 -7.70 9.63 -5.14
CA ILE A 355 -7.52 8.25 -5.65
C ILE A 355 -7.93 7.23 -4.58
N PHE A 356 -7.45 7.40 -3.33
CA PHE A 356 -7.85 6.53 -2.22
C PHE A 356 -9.34 6.64 -1.93
N GLU A 357 -9.90 7.86 -1.95
CA GLU A 357 -11.33 8.04 -1.76
C GLU A 357 -12.16 7.30 -2.82
N ILE A 358 -11.76 7.39 -4.09
CA ILE A 358 -12.39 6.63 -5.19
C ILE A 358 -12.33 5.13 -4.89
N TRP A 359 -11.16 4.60 -4.55
CA TRP A 359 -11.00 3.18 -4.24
C TRP A 359 -11.82 2.75 -3.02
N VAL A 360 -11.83 3.54 -1.94
CA VAL A 360 -12.64 3.30 -0.75
C VAL A 360 -14.13 3.22 -1.11
N ASN A 361 -14.62 4.19 -1.89
CA ASN A 361 -16.03 4.29 -2.26
C ASN A 361 -16.47 3.21 -3.25
N LYS A 362 -15.61 2.87 -4.22
CA LYS A 362 -15.96 1.98 -5.33
C LYS A 362 -15.60 0.52 -5.08
N VAL A 363 -14.68 0.24 -4.14
CA VAL A 363 -14.15 -1.10 -3.91
C VAL A 363 -14.30 -1.54 -2.46
N LEU A 364 -13.71 -0.80 -1.52
CA LEU A 364 -13.59 -1.24 -0.12
C LEU A 364 -14.95 -1.31 0.58
N LEU A 365 -15.70 -0.21 0.63
CA LEU A 365 -16.96 -0.14 1.35
C LEU A 365 -18.07 -0.99 0.73
N PRO A 366 -18.21 -1.06 -0.61
CA PRO A 366 -19.11 -2.03 -1.23
C PRO A 366 -18.69 -3.48 -1.00
N GLY A 367 -17.43 -3.73 -0.63
CA GLY A 367 -16.90 -5.07 -0.39
C GLY A 367 -16.70 -5.89 -1.66
N LYS A 368 -16.39 -5.24 -2.80
CA LYS A 368 -16.29 -5.94 -4.10
C LYS A 368 -15.25 -7.07 -4.10
N ILE A 369 -14.10 -6.86 -3.44
CA ILE A 369 -13.06 -7.91 -3.32
C ILE A 369 -13.59 -9.12 -2.55
N ARG A 370 -14.42 -8.92 -1.52
CA ARG A 370 -15.06 -10.02 -0.79
C ARG A 370 -16.06 -10.78 -1.64
N MET A 371 -16.93 -10.07 -2.35
CA MET A 371 -17.96 -10.69 -3.19
C MET A 371 -17.41 -11.57 -4.31
N LEU A 372 -16.16 -11.38 -4.73
CA LEU A 372 -15.51 -12.23 -5.75
C LEU A 372 -14.82 -13.47 -5.16
N ARG A 373 -14.65 -13.54 -3.83
CA ARG A 373 -13.98 -14.65 -3.12
C ARG A 373 -14.99 -15.69 -2.60
N GLU A 374 -16.19 -15.22 -2.27
CA GLU A 374 -17.37 -16.02 -1.86
C GLU A 374 -18.06 -16.58 -3.11
#